data_AF-A0A2S6AZU2-F1
#
_entry.id   AF-A0A2S6AZU2-F1
#
_cell.length_a   1.000
_cell.length_b   1.000
_cell.length_c   1.000
_cell.angle_alpha   90.00
_cell.angle_beta   90.00
_cell.angle_gamma   90.00
#
_symmetry.space_group_name_H-M   'P 1'
#
loop_
_entity.id
_entity.type
_entity.pdbx_description
1 polymer ?
#
loop_
_entity_poly.entity_id
_entity_poly.type
_entity_poly.pdbx_seq_one_letter_code
_entity_poly.pdbx_strand_id
1 'polypeptide(L)' 'IADYDGAISDYLSAIDFDASIGQPAPKRSLFPAQSNGRFVKVQDLRYGENPHQQAAFYRDLYPAPGSLVSAKQLQGKE' A
#
# COMPACT_ATOMS: atom_id res chain seq x y z
N ILE A 1 2.35 -9.11 -12.88
CA ILE A 1 3.61 -9.79 -12.52
C ILE A 1 4.16 -9.16 -11.25
N ALA A 2 4.60 -7.90 -11.26
CA ALA A 2 5.12 -7.21 -10.07
C ALA A 2 4.17 -7.21 -8.84
N ASP A 3 2.87 -6.98 -9.02
CA ASP A 3 1.92 -6.99 -7.88
C ASP A 3 1.80 -8.34 -7.20
N TYR A 4 1.87 -9.42 -7.97
CA TYR A 4 1.75 -10.78 -7.44
C TYR A 4 3.02 -11.16 -6.65
N ASP A 5 4.19 -10.88 -7.22
CA ASP A 5 5.48 -11.14 -6.56
C ASP A 5 5.65 -10.29 -5.30
N GLY A 6 5.20 -9.03 -5.34
CA GLY A 6 5.15 -8.16 -4.16
C GLY A 6 4.26 -8.73 -3.05
N ALA A 7 3.10 -9.28 -3.38
CA ALA A 7 2.22 -9.92 -2.39
C ALA A 7 2.88 -11.15 -1.73
N ILE A 8 3.59 -11.97 -2.51
CA ILE A 8 4.35 -13.11 -1.99
C ILE A 8 5.48 -12.62 -1.09
N SER A 9 6.24 -11.62 -1.53
CA SER A 9 7.33 -11.03 -0.76
C SER A 9 6.84 -10.45 0.57
N ASP A 10 5.73 -9.72 0.58
CA ASP A 10 5.16 -9.13 1.80
C ASP A 10 4.69 -10.22 2.79
N TYR A 11 4.11 -11.30 2.28
CA TYR A 11 3.69 -12.43 3.11
C TYR A 11 4.87 -13.13 3.76
N LEU A 12 5.87 -13.53 2.98
CA LEU A 12 7.05 -14.26 3.48
C LEU A 12 7.90 -13.38 4.40
N SER A 13 8.01 -12.08 4.09
CA SER A 13 8.79 -11.13 4.89
C SER A 13 8.18 -10.88 6.27
N ALA A 14 6.90 -11.18 6.47
CA ALA A 14 6.24 -11.05 7.76
C ALA A 14 6.40 -12.28 8.67
N ILE A 15 6.98 -13.39 8.18
CA ILE A 15 7.11 -14.65 8.93
C ILE A 15 8.44 -14.69 9.68
N ASP A 16 8.38 -15.05 10.95
CA ASP A 16 9.54 -15.47 11.75
C ASP A 16 9.71 -16.98 11.60
N PHE A 17 10.62 -17.41 10.71
CA PHE A 17 10.77 -18.83 10.39
C PHE A 17 11.29 -19.65 11.57
N ASP A 18 12.22 -19.12 12.36
CA ASP A 18 12.78 -19.83 13.52
C ASP A 18 11.74 -20.04 14.60
N ALA A 19 10.96 -19.00 14.91
CA ALA A 19 9.88 -19.11 15.88
C ALA A 19 8.63 -19.85 15.37
N SER A 20 8.58 -20.18 14.07
CA SER A 20 7.53 -20.98 13.45
C SER A 20 7.81 -22.48 13.49
N ILE A 21 9.03 -22.92 13.82
CA ILE A 21 9.38 -24.34 13.87
C ILE A 21 8.53 -25.06 14.93
N GLY A 22 7.85 -26.14 14.52
CA GLY A 22 7.00 -26.94 15.40
C GLY A 22 5.65 -26.30 15.76
N GLN A 23 5.30 -25.15 15.16
CA GLN A 23 4.00 -24.51 15.35
C GLN A 23 3.00 -24.94 14.26
N PRO A 24 1.69 -25.01 14.57
CA PRO A 24 0.66 -25.36 13.59
C PRO A 24 0.41 -24.27 12.54
N ALA A 25 0.89 -23.05 12.79
CA ALA A 25 0.80 -21.91 11.87
C ALA A 25 2.06 -21.04 11.97
N PRO A 26 2.45 -20.31 10.90
CA PRO A 26 3.59 -19.41 10.93
C PRO A 26 3.39 -18.29 11.96
N LYS A 27 4.40 -18.08 12.80
CA LYS A 27 4.46 -16.93 13.69
C LYS A 27 4.88 -15.71 12.88
N ARG A 28 4.19 -14.58 13.08
CA ARG A 28 4.50 -13.33 12.39
C ARG A 28 5.32 -12.40 13.27
N SER A 29 6.29 -11.74 12.66
CA SER A 29 7.05 -10.65 13.28
C SER A 29 6.20 -9.38 13.37
N LEU A 30 6.51 -8.52 14.34
CA LEU A 30 5.84 -7.22 14.49
C LEU A 30 6.10 -6.30 13.27
N PHE A 31 7.32 -6.37 12.72
CA PHE A 31 7.73 -5.67 11.51
C PHE A 31 8.30 -6.67 10.51
N PRO A 32 7.99 -6.53 9.21
CA PRO A 32 8.49 -7.46 8.20
C PRO A 32 9.93 -7.12 7.81
N ALA A 33 10.65 -8.11 7.28
CA ALA A 33 12.02 -7.92 6.78
C ALA A 33 12.09 -7.02 5.53
N GLN A 34 11.02 -6.97 4.73
CA GLN A 34 10.83 -6.12 3.55
C GLN A 34 9.35 -5.68 3.47
N SER A 35 9.10 -4.54 2.82
CA SER A 35 7.74 -4.01 2.61
C SER A 35 7.63 -3.39 1.22
N ASN A 36 6.67 -3.86 0.40
CA ASN A 36 6.49 -3.44 -0.98
C ASN A 36 5.24 -2.55 -1.13
N GLY A 37 5.43 -1.23 -1.13
CA GLY A 37 4.37 -0.26 -1.40
C GLY A 37 3.87 -0.35 -2.86
N ARG A 38 2.59 -0.66 -3.05
CA ARG A 38 1.96 -0.82 -4.36
C ARG A 38 0.71 0.04 -4.44
N PHE A 39 0.72 0.99 -5.37
CA PHE A 39 -0.35 1.97 -5.50
C PHE A 39 -0.81 2.12 -6.95
N VAL A 40 -2.08 2.46 -7.11
CA VAL A 40 -2.71 2.74 -8.40
C VAL A 40 -2.94 4.24 -8.51
N LYS A 41 -2.48 4.85 -9.61
CA LYS A 41 -2.73 6.27 -9.89
C LYS A 41 -4.23 6.50 -10.04
N VAL A 42 -4.75 7.49 -9.33
CA VAL A 42 -6.15 7.92 -9.42
C VAL A 42 -6.27 9.10 -10.39
N GLN A 43 -5.47 10.14 -10.19
CA GLN A 43 -5.47 11.34 -11.04
C GLN A 43 -4.16 12.12 -10.92
N ASP A 44 -3.91 13.01 -11.87
CA ASP A 44 -2.93 14.09 -11.70
C ASP A 44 -3.52 15.20 -10.82
N LEU A 45 -2.65 15.93 -10.11
CA LEU A 45 -3.06 17.08 -9.30
C LEU A 45 -2.61 18.37 -9.99
N ARG A 46 -3.36 19.45 -9.74
CA ARG A 46 -3.05 20.77 -10.30
C ARG A 46 -1.64 21.25 -9.97
N TYR A 47 -1.19 20.97 -8.75
CA TYR A 47 0.16 21.18 -8.25
C TYR A 47 0.36 20.31 -6.99
N GLY A 48 1.61 20.18 -6.55
CA GLY A 48 1.97 19.55 -5.28
C GLY A 48 1.71 20.47 -4.09
N GLU A 49 2.69 20.63 -3.21
CA GLU A 49 2.57 21.59 -2.11
C GLU A 49 2.67 23.04 -2.62
N ASN A 50 3.49 23.27 -3.66
CA ASN A 50 3.71 24.57 -4.28
C ASN A 50 3.36 24.56 -5.78
N PRO A 51 2.92 25.71 -6.38
CA PRO A 51 2.47 25.76 -7.78
C PRO A 51 3.47 25.32 -8.85
N HIS A 52 4.77 25.34 -8.54
CA HIS A 52 5.83 24.90 -9.46
C HIS A 52 6.16 23.41 -9.35
N GLN A 53 5.54 22.69 -8.40
CA GLN A 53 5.73 21.26 -8.17
C GLN A 53 4.60 20.48 -8.83
N GLN A 54 4.95 19.43 -9.59
CA GLN A 54 3.97 18.47 -10.11
C GLN A 54 3.57 17.48 -9.01
N ALA A 55 2.35 16.96 -9.07
CA ALA A 55 1.89 15.92 -8.17
C ALA A 55 0.80 15.04 -8.80
N ALA A 56 0.59 13.87 -8.22
CA ALA A 56 -0.45 12.93 -8.59
C ALA A 56 -0.98 12.21 -7.34
N PHE A 57 -2.26 11.86 -7.37
CA PHE A 57 -2.92 11.13 -6.31
C PHE A 57 -2.93 9.64 -6.60
N TYR A 58 -2.54 8.84 -5.61
CA TYR A 58 -2.50 7.39 -5.70
C TYR A 58 -3.30 6.77 -4.56
N ARG A 59 -3.84 5.57 -4.80
CA ARG A 59 -4.55 4.76 -3.81
C ARG A 59 -3.91 3.39 -3.66
N ASP A 60 -4.10 2.77 -2.51
CA ASP A 60 -3.79 1.35 -2.33
C ASP A 60 -4.60 0.47 -3.29
N LEU A 61 -4.09 -0.74 -3.56
CA LEU A 61 -4.83 -1.78 -4.28
C LEU A 61 -6.15 -2.11 -3.59
N TYR A 62 -6.13 -2.18 -2.25
CA TYR A 62 -7.27 -2.49 -1.40
C TYR A 62 -7.40 -1.41 -0.31
N PRO A 63 -7.94 -0.23 -0.64
CA PRO A 63 -8.02 0.88 0.30
C PRO A 63 -8.94 0.53 1.47
N ALA A 64 -8.57 0.95 2.68
CA ALA A 64 -9.43 0.80 3.85
C ALA A 64 -10.77 1.52 3.62
N PRO A 65 -11.92 0.89 3.97
CA PRO A 65 -13.22 1.54 3.84
C PRO A 65 -13.27 2.87 4.58
N GLY A 66 -13.80 3.92 3.94
CA GLY A 66 -13.92 5.25 4.52
C GLY A 66 -12.63 6.10 4.51
N SER A 67 -11.54 5.59 3.90
CA SER A 67 -10.31 6.38 3.71
C SER A 67 -10.50 7.50 2.67
N LEU A 68 -9.70 8.56 2.78
CA LEU A 68 -9.73 9.69 1.84
C LEU A 68 -9.52 9.26 0.38
N VAL A 69 -8.74 8.20 0.15
CA VAL A 69 -8.49 7.63 -1.19
C VAL A 69 -9.72 6.96 -1.82
N SER A 70 -10.79 6.76 -1.04
CA SER A 70 -12.09 6.25 -1.52
C SER A 70 -13.15 7.35 -1.66
N ALA A 71 -12.81 8.61 -1.36
CA ALA A 71 -13.76 9.70 -1.38
C ALA A 71 -14.26 10.00 -2.80
N LYS A 72 -15.56 10.29 -2.93
CA LYS A 72 -16.15 10.81 -4.16
C LYS A 72 -16.37 12.31 -4.02
N GLN A 73 -15.70 13.10 -4.85
CA GLN A 73 -15.95 14.54 -4.92
C GLN A 73 -17.32 14.78 -5.57
N LEU A 74 -18.22 15.48 -4.87
CA LEU A 74 -19.56 15.80 -5.36
C LEU A 74 -19.65 17.21 -5.96
N GLN A 75 -18.77 18.11 -5.56
CA GLN A 75 -18.74 19.51 -5.99
C GLN A 75 -17.34 20.09 -5.79
N GLY A 76 -17.08 21.21 -6.46
CA GLY A 76 -15.80 21.90 -6.45
C GLY A 76 -14.97 21.57 -7.68
N LYS A 77 -13.95 22.40 -7.91
CA LYS A 77 -12.89 22.12 -8.88
C LYS A 77 -11.90 21.13 -8.23
N GLU A 78 -11.10 20.46 -9.06
CA GLU A 78 -9.87 19.81 -8.58
C GLU A 78 -8.98 20.81 -7.84
#